data_AF-A0A3D0RZG5-F1
#
_entry.id   AF-A0A3D0RZG5-F1
#
_cell.length_a   1.000
_cell.length_b   1.000
_cell.length_c   1.000
_cell.angle_alpha   90.00
_cell.angle_beta   90.00
_cell.angle_gamma   90.00
#
_symmetry.space_group_name_H-M   'P 1'
#
loop_
_entity.id
_entity.type
_entity.pdbx_description
1 polymer ?
#
loop_
_entity_poly.entity_id
_entity_poly.type
_entity_poly.pdbx_seq_one_letter_code
_entity_poly.pdbx_strand_id
1 'polypeptide(L)'
;MGKPASVLLAPPAPVAKPEPRFFKPGWPLVVLYVFFPLWWALGLAQLIFFVMAAAMVVILRKKGSLKVPHGFALWLLFMIWMFAGVLMVRAVAPDTAPGFGLGRVFNFAVWAGWYVAVTVAMLYVANTAKELPTQKVVRLLGWMFVVTAGFGVLAVLMPTLEFPSLMEVILPKSLVKTNFVRTLVHPSLASSSDFLGYVQPRPTAPFPYSNAWGNNIALYLPFFMLACFGKGAGWRRKLGPVVLVAATFPIIFSLNRGLWISLAFAAIYASVRLAVNGRTRALQALVGALLVGGIVFVSSPLYDTVVLRVETPHSNDRRAGTAETVISVAAQGSPILGFGTTRTMQGSFSSLAGGETAACHQCAAPPLGTQGFMWRLVLTTGFVGTILCLGFFAVSFLRRARGPNPLDVACCTVLLDAVLCFFVYDSLGSAMFTAMIAIGLMARSDLPPEDRAPVDLAPENLVPKEVTA
;
A
#
# COMPACT_ATOMS: atom_id res chain seq x y z
N MET A 1 65.38 0.00 46.37
CA MET A 1 65.01 -0.60 45.07
C MET A 1 63.50 -0.65 44.97
N GLY A 2 62.90 0.09 44.04
CA GLY A 2 61.47 0.02 43.73
C GLY A 2 61.23 0.71 42.39
N LYS A 3 61.00 -0.07 41.31
CA LYS A 3 60.63 0.45 39.99
C LYS A 3 59.17 0.89 39.99
N PRO A 4 58.80 2.05 39.41
CA PRO A 4 57.40 2.38 39.20
C PRO A 4 56.83 1.55 38.04
N ALA A 5 55.61 1.05 38.22
CA ALA A 5 54.87 0.30 37.21
C ALA A 5 54.47 1.23 36.05
N SER A 6 54.86 0.87 34.84
CA SER A 6 54.46 1.53 33.61
C SER A 6 52.98 1.25 33.31
N VAL A 7 52.14 2.29 33.32
CA VAL A 7 50.77 2.24 32.84
C VAL A 7 50.81 2.12 31.31
N LEU A 8 50.51 0.94 30.78
CA LEU A 8 50.32 0.71 29.34
C LEU A 8 49.00 1.37 28.92
N LEU A 9 49.10 2.52 28.24
CA LEU A 9 47.98 3.15 27.54
C LEU A 9 47.50 2.22 26.42
N ALA A 10 46.22 1.83 26.48
CA ALA A 10 45.58 1.08 25.40
C ALA A 10 45.65 1.89 24.08
N PRO A 11 45.88 1.25 22.93
CA PRO A 11 45.93 1.94 21.65
C PRO A 11 44.58 2.62 21.35
N PRO A 12 44.59 3.82 20.71
CA PRO A 12 43.36 4.50 20.34
C PRO A 12 42.53 3.60 19.43
N ALA A 13 41.25 3.46 19.75
CA ALA A 13 40.31 2.69 18.94
C ALA A 13 40.33 3.21 17.49
N PRO A 14 40.35 2.33 16.48
CA PRO A 14 40.41 2.75 15.09
C PRO A 14 39.21 3.65 14.77
N VAL A 15 39.50 4.87 14.31
CA VAL A 15 38.47 5.81 13.85
C VAL A 15 37.75 5.16 12.68
N ALA A 16 36.50 4.75 12.89
CA ALA A 16 35.68 4.15 11.86
C ALA A 16 35.59 5.12 10.67
N LYS A 17 36.03 4.68 9.48
CA LYS A 17 35.94 5.47 8.26
C LYS A 17 34.48 5.91 8.07
N PRO A 18 34.20 7.20 7.81
CA PRO A 18 32.84 7.65 7.58
C PRO A 18 32.27 6.93 6.36
N GLU A 19 31.33 6.01 6.59
CA GLU A 19 30.63 5.37 5.49
C GLU A 19 29.92 6.45 4.64
N PRO A 20 30.00 6.36 3.29
CA PRO A 20 29.32 7.31 2.43
C PRO A 20 27.83 7.34 2.79
N ARG A 21 27.26 8.54 2.98
CA ARG A 21 25.86 8.75 3.39
C ARG A 21 24.84 7.98 2.54
N PHE A 22 25.17 7.66 1.30
CA PHE A 22 24.32 6.93 0.36
C PHE A 22 24.13 5.44 0.70
N PHE A 23 25.02 4.83 1.50
CA PHE A 23 24.90 3.42 1.91
C PHE A 23 24.19 3.20 3.24
N LYS A 24 23.86 4.29 3.97
CA LYS A 24 23.13 4.16 5.24
C LYS A 24 21.70 3.65 5.02
N PRO A 25 21.16 2.83 5.93
CA PRO A 25 19.77 2.40 5.84
C PRO A 25 18.81 3.60 5.73
N GLY A 26 18.00 3.59 4.68
CA GLY A 26 16.96 4.58 4.40
C GLY A 26 16.90 5.00 2.95
N TRP A 27 18.02 4.92 2.21
CA TRP A 27 18.08 5.33 0.82
C TRP A 27 17.10 4.57 -0.11
N PRO A 28 16.81 3.25 0.04
CA PRO A 28 15.89 2.58 -0.88
C PRO A 28 14.47 3.16 -0.80
N LEU A 29 14.00 3.52 0.40
CA LEU A 29 12.69 4.15 0.58
C LEU A 29 12.66 5.59 0.07
N VAL A 30 13.77 6.33 0.19
CA VAL A 30 13.88 7.69 -0.35
C VAL A 30 13.86 7.63 -1.88
N VAL A 31 14.67 6.78 -2.49
CA VAL A 31 14.70 6.59 -3.95
C VAL A 31 13.35 6.14 -4.46
N LEU A 32 12.69 5.20 -3.77
CA LEU A 32 11.36 4.72 -4.12
C LEU A 32 10.32 5.85 -4.09
N TYR A 33 10.16 6.53 -2.96
CA TYR A 33 9.02 7.41 -2.72
C TYR A 33 9.23 8.86 -3.15
N VAL A 34 10.44 9.42 -2.98
CA VAL A 34 10.70 10.81 -3.39
C VAL A 34 10.69 10.92 -4.92
N PHE A 35 11.31 9.96 -5.60
CA PHE A 35 11.39 9.93 -7.06
C PHE A 35 10.26 9.11 -7.71
N PHE A 36 9.22 8.73 -6.97
CA PHE A 36 8.08 8.01 -7.53
C PHE A 36 7.45 8.67 -8.77
N PRO A 37 7.29 10.02 -8.82
CA PRO A 37 6.82 10.69 -10.03
C PRO A 37 7.70 10.43 -11.25
N LEU A 38 9.02 10.39 -11.05
CA LEU A 38 9.99 10.09 -12.12
C LEU A 38 9.88 8.63 -12.56
N TRP A 39 9.81 7.68 -11.62
CA TRP A 39 9.63 6.27 -11.94
C TRP A 39 8.32 6.00 -12.70
N TRP A 40 7.25 6.73 -12.36
CA TRP A 40 6.01 6.72 -13.12
C TRP A 40 6.21 7.23 -14.55
N ALA A 41 6.80 8.41 -14.73
CA ALA A 41 7.04 8.99 -16.06
C ALA A 41 7.93 8.09 -16.95
N LEU A 42 8.85 7.34 -16.34
CA LEU A 42 9.71 6.38 -17.03
C LEU A 42 9.04 5.03 -17.35
N GLY A 43 7.79 4.79 -16.91
CA GLY A 43 7.11 3.50 -17.08
C GLY A 43 7.65 2.40 -16.17
N LEU A 44 8.26 2.77 -15.04
CA LEU A 44 8.95 1.90 -14.09
C LEU A 44 8.25 1.81 -12.72
N ALA A 45 7.06 2.39 -12.57
CA ALA A 45 6.35 2.53 -11.31
C ALA A 45 6.16 1.22 -10.54
N GLN A 46 5.93 0.10 -11.22
CA GLN A 46 5.80 -1.21 -10.57
C GLN A 46 7.15 -1.89 -10.35
N LEU A 47 8.06 -1.78 -11.32
CA LEU A 47 9.36 -2.44 -11.29
C LEU A 47 10.24 -1.91 -10.14
N ILE A 48 10.17 -0.61 -9.86
CA ILE A 48 11.01 0.03 -8.83
C ILE A 48 10.81 -0.58 -7.44
N PHE A 49 9.61 -1.09 -7.10
CA PHE A 49 9.38 -1.76 -5.81
C PHE A 49 10.22 -3.04 -5.68
N PHE A 50 10.34 -3.82 -6.75
CA PHE A 50 11.18 -5.03 -6.76
C PHE A 50 12.66 -4.69 -6.67
N VAL A 51 13.10 -3.69 -7.45
CA VAL A 51 14.51 -3.23 -7.44
C VAL A 51 14.89 -2.72 -6.05
N MET A 52 14.03 -1.91 -5.42
CA MET A 52 14.28 -1.37 -4.09
C MET A 52 14.16 -2.45 -3.01
N ALA A 53 13.29 -3.44 -3.16
CA ALA A 53 13.26 -4.61 -2.28
C ALA A 53 14.57 -5.40 -2.37
N ALA A 54 15.13 -5.63 -3.57
CA ALA A 54 16.43 -6.28 -3.72
C ALA A 54 17.55 -5.50 -3.00
N ALA A 55 17.57 -4.18 -3.12
CA ALA A 55 18.49 -3.32 -2.37
C ALA A 55 18.31 -3.44 -0.85
N MET A 56 17.06 -3.51 -0.37
CA MET A 56 16.76 -3.75 1.04
C MET A 56 17.28 -5.10 1.54
N VAL A 57 17.21 -6.17 0.73
CA VAL A 57 17.80 -7.48 1.07
C VAL A 57 19.32 -7.35 1.27
N VAL A 58 20.02 -6.65 0.39
CA VAL A 58 21.48 -6.45 0.50
C VAL A 58 21.83 -5.74 1.81
N ILE A 59 21.03 -4.75 2.23
CA ILE A 59 21.23 -4.06 3.50
C ILE A 59 20.92 -4.98 4.69
N LEU A 60 19.82 -5.74 4.64
CA LEU A 60 19.42 -6.67 5.69
C LEU A 60 20.46 -7.77 5.91
N ARG A 61 21.11 -8.27 4.85
CA ARG A 61 22.16 -9.30 4.97
C ARG A 61 23.35 -8.84 5.82
N LYS A 62 23.62 -7.52 5.88
CA LYS A 62 24.71 -6.95 6.70
C LYS A 62 24.36 -6.80 8.18
N LYS A 63 23.10 -6.99 8.57
CA LYS A 63 22.59 -6.70 9.92
C LYS A 63 22.70 -7.88 10.90
N GLY A 64 23.01 -9.09 10.43
CA GLY A 64 23.06 -10.28 11.28
C GLY A 64 21.65 -10.79 11.62
N SER A 65 21.33 -10.91 12.92
CA SER A 65 20.06 -11.48 13.38
C SER A 65 18.86 -10.58 13.03
N LEU A 66 17.90 -11.14 12.30
CA LEU A 66 16.68 -10.44 11.92
C LEU A 66 15.64 -10.56 13.03
N LYS A 67 15.16 -9.42 13.51
CA LYS A 67 13.98 -9.31 14.37
C LYS A 67 12.75 -9.34 13.48
N VAL A 68 11.80 -10.22 13.79
CA VAL A 68 10.56 -10.37 13.04
C VAL A 68 9.38 -9.81 13.84
N PRO A 69 8.34 -9.28 13.17
CA PRO A 69 7.12 -8.86 13.85
C PRO A 69 6.46 -10.03 14.61
N HIS A 70 5.67 -9.70 15.62
CA HIS A 70 4.84 -10.71 16.28
C HIS A 70 3.80 -11.28 15.33
N GLY A 71 3.55 -12.58 15.42
CA GLY A 71 2.67 -13.30 14.48
C GLY A 71 3.32 -13.61 13.13
N PHE A 72 4.59 -13.26 12.90
CA PHE A 72 5.30 -13.53 11.64
C PHE A 72 5.32 -15.01 11.24
N ALA A 73 5.18 -15.94 12.20
CA ALA A 73 5.01 -17.36 11.90
C ALA A 73 3.78 -17.62 10.99
N LEU A 74 2.66 -16.93 11.19
CA LEU A 74 1.48 -17.05 10.31
C LEU A 74 1.79 -16.56 8.90
N TRP A 75 2.53 -15.46 8.77
CA TRP A 75 2.97 -14.95 7.48
C TRP A 75 3.95 -15.91 6.79
N LEU A 76 4.89 -16.49 7.53
CA LEU A 76 5.83 -17.45 6.99
C LEU A 76 5.14 -18.73 6.52
N LEU A 77 4.19 -19.25 7.30
CA LEU A 77 3.35 -20.38 6.90
C LEU A 77 2.53 -20.02 5.66
N PHE A 78 1.96 -18.82 5.59
CA PHE A 78 1.29 -18.32 4.39
C PHE A 78 2.24 -18.29 3.17
N MET A 79 3.47 -17.81 3.33
CA MET A 79 4.45 -17.78 2.23
C MET A 79 4.77 -19.19 1.73
N ILE A 80 5.01 -20.14 2.65
CA ILE A 80 5.23 -21.55 2.30
C ILE A 80 4.02 -22.11 1.54
N TRP A 81 2.81 -21.82 2.03
CA TRP A 81 1.56 -22.26 1.42
C TRP A 81 1.36 -21.66 0.02
N MET A 82 1.61 -20.36 -0.14
CA MET A 82 1.56 -19.66 -1.41
C MET A 82 2.55 -20.26 -2.41
N PHE A 83 3.78 -20.56 -1.98
CA PHE A 83 4.77 -21.22 -2.84
C PHE A 83 4.37 -22.65 -3.22
N ALA A 84 3.77 -23.42 -2.32
CA ALA A 84 3.22 -24.74 -2.65
C ALA A 84 2.14 -24.66 -3.75
N GLY A 85 1.45 -23.52 -3.88
CA GLY A 85 0.52 -23.24 -4.97
C GLY A 85 1.12 -23.37 -6.38
N VAL A 86 2.46 -23.33 -6.54
CA VAL A 86 3.12 -23.58 -7.84
C VAL A 86 2.75 -24.96 -8.42
N LEU A 87 2.53 -25.94 -7.55
CA LEU A 87 2.14 -27.31 -7.92
C LEU A 87 0.78 -27.35 -8.61
N MET A 88 -0.07 -26.35 -8.33
CA MET A 88 -1.44 -26.24 -8.81
C MET A 88 -1.58 -25.39 -10.08
N VAL A 89 -0.48 -24.82 -10.60
CA VAL A 89 -0.50 -23.96 -11.81
C VAL A 89 -1.01 -24.73 -13.04
N ARG A 90 -0.74 -26.04 -13.11
CA ARG A 90 -1.22 -26.93 -14.17
C ARG A 90 -2.65 -27.43 -13.98
N ALA A 91 -3.22 -27.28 -12.78
CA ALA A 91 -4.55 -27.77 -12.48
C ALA A 91 -5.61 -26.98 -13.26
N VAL A 92 -6.57 -27.71 -13.81
CA VAL A 92 -7.78 -27.15 -14.43
C VAL A 92 -8.78 -26.89 -13.31
N ALA A 93 -9.25 -25.65 -13.19
CA ALA A 93 -10.26 -25.31 -12.19
C ALA A 93 -11.66 -25.55 -12.79
N PRO A 94 -12.66 -25.95 -11.99
CA PRO A 94 -14.05 -26.07 -12.43
C PRO A 94 -14.52 -24.79 -13.15
N ASP A 95 -15.31 -24.93 -14.21
CA ASP A 95 -15.91 -23.83 -14.98
C ASP A 95 -14.91 -22.78 -15.53
N THR A 96 -13.65 -23.17 -15.69
CA THR A 96 -12.59 -22.31 -16.23
C THR A 96 -11.98 -22.89 -17.49
N ALA A 97 -11.49 -22.02 -18.38
CA ALA A 97 -10.92 -22.44 -19.64
C ALA A 97 -9.73 -23.40 -19.36
N PRO A 98 -9.74 -24.60 -19.98
CA PRO A 98 -8.62 -25.52 -19.86
C PRO A 98 -7.38 -24.91 -20.52
N GLY A 99 -6.20 -25.26 -20.02
CA GLY A 99 -4.95 -24.84 -20.65
C GLY A 99 -3.80 -24.67 -19.67
N PHE A 100 -2.61 -25.06 -20.11
CA PHE A 100 -1.35 -24.69 -19.50
C PHE A 100 -0.64 -23.72 -20.45
N GLY A 101 -0.20 -22.58 -19.94
CA GLY A 101 0.53 -21.61 -20.72
C GLY A 101 1.59 -20.93 -19.87
N LEU A 102 2.69 -20.51 -20.50
CA LEU A 102 3.77 -19.75 -19.86
C LEU A 102 3.23 -18.52 -19.10
N GLY A 103 2.11 -17.94 -19.54
CA GLY A 103 1.43 -16.84 -18.85
C GLY A 103 0.96 -17.18 -17.43
N ARG A 104 0.50 -18.42 -17.16
CA ARG A 104 0.07 -18.83 -15.81
C ARG A 104 1.24 -18.89 -14.83
N VAL A 105 2.38 -19.42 -15.29
CA VAL A 105 3.63 -19.48 -14.53
C VAL A 105 4.19 -18.07 -14.31
N PHE A 106 4.16 -17.22 -15.34
CA PHE A 106 4.60 -15.83 -15.23
C PHE A 106 3.76 -15.05 -14.21
N ASN A 107 2.43 -15.17 -14.26
CA ASN A 107 1.53 -14.55 -13.28
C ASN A 107 1.83 -15.00 -11.85
N PHE A 108 2.05 -16.31 -11.64
CA PHE A 108 2.47 -16.85 -10.36
C PHE A 108 3.79 -16.19 -9.89
N ALA A 109 4.80 -16.15 -10.77
CA ALA A 109 6.10 -15.58 -10.45
C ALA A 109 6.03 -14.09 -10.07
N VAL A 110 5.22 -13.30 -10.78
CA VAL A 110 5.00 -11.88 -10.48
C VAL A 110 4.37 -11.70 -9.10
N TRP A 111 3.34 -12.47 -8.75
CA TRP A 111 2.69 -12.35 -7.44
C TRP A 111 3.55 -12.89 -6.30
N ALA A 112 4.23 -14.02 -6.50
CA ALA A 112 5.22 -14.52 -5.57
C ALA A 112 6.31 -13.47 -5.32
N GLY A 113 6.79 -12.82 -6.38
CA GLY A 113 7.74 -11.71 -6.29
C GLY A 113 7.20 -10.55 -5.45
N TRP A 114 5.92 -10.17 -5.62
CA TRP A 114 5.30 -9.13 -4.80
C TRP A 114 5.22 -9.53 -3.34
N TYR A 115 4.80 -10.77 -3.02
CA TYR A 115 4.76 -11.26 -1.64
C TYR A 115 6.15 -11.22 -0.99
N VAL A 116 7.20 -11.60 -1.73
CA VAL A 116 8.59 -11.47 -1.27
C VAL A 116 8.95 -9.99 -1.07
N ALA A 117 8.66 -9.12 -2.03
CA ALA A 117 9.01 -7.69 -1.95
C ALA A 117 8.37 -6.99 -0.74
N VAL A 118 7.08 -7.23 -0.48
CA VAL A 118 6.38 -6.64 0.67
C VAL A 118 6.89 -7.23 2.00
N THR A 119 7.25 -8.52 2.03
CA THR A 119 7.88 -9.16 3.20
C THR A 119 9.23 -8.50 3.51
N VAL A 120 10.05 -8.30 2.48
CA VAL A 120 11.35 -7.62 2.61
C VAL A 120 11.16 -6.20 3.12
N ALA A 121 10.19 -5.45 2.59
CA ALA A 121 9.93 -4.08 3.03
C ALA A 121 9.55 -4.00 4.52
N MET A 122 8.69 -4.91 4.99
CA MET A 122 8.32 -5.03 6.39
C MET A 122 9.54 -5.31 7.27
N LEU A 123 10.32 -6.34 6.94
CA LEU A 123 11.51 -6.73 7.71
C LEU A 123 12.58 -5.64 7.68
N TYR A 124 12.76 -5.00 6.54
CA TYR A 124 13.69 -3.89 6.37
C TYR A 124 13.33 -2.74 7.30
N VAL A 125 12.07 -2.31 7.32
CA VAL A 125 11.62 -1.25 8.22
C VAL A 125 11.76 -1.69 9.68
N ALA A 126 11.39 -2.92 10.05
CA ALA A 126 11.53 -3.40 11.42
C ALA A 126 13.00 -3.39 11.92
N ASN A 127 13.96 -3.77 11.07
CA ASN A 127 15.35 -4.01 11.47
C ASN A 127 16.31 -2.83 11.25
N THR A 128 15.83 -1.73 10.68
CA THR A 128 16.61 -0.51 10.44
C THR A 128 16.24 0.61 11.40
N ALA A 129 15.56 0.30 12.49
CA ALA A 129 15.06 1.30 13.44
C ALA A 129 16.17 2.21 14.00
N LYS A 130 17.39 1.70 14.19
CA LYS A 130 18.56 2.40 14.72
C LYS A 130 19.13 3.48 13.78
N GLU A 131 19.12 3.24 12.47
CA GLU A 131 19.70 4.16 11.48
C GLU A 131 18.65 4.95 10.70
N LEU A 132 17.42 4.41 10.62
CA LEU A 132 16.30 5.00 9.89
C LEU A 132 15.20 5.43 10.88
N PRO A 133 15.11 6.73 11.22
CA PRO A 133 14.10 7.24 12.13
C PRO A 133 12.68 6.94 11.65
N THR A 134 11.80 6.52 12.57
CA THR A 134 10.39 6.24 12.26
C THR A 134 9.69 7.44 11.62
N GLN A 135 9.99 8.65 12.10
CA GLN A 135 9.42 9.86 11.52
C GLN A 135 9.81 10.07 10.05
N LYS A 136 11.00 9.61 9.62
CA LYS A 136 11.42 9.68 8.22
C LYS A 136 10.56 8.77 7.35
N VAL A 137 10.27 7.54 7.79
CA VAL A 137 9.38 6.62 7.07
C VAL A 137 7.95 7.19 7.00
N VAL A 138 7.42 7.69 8.12
CA VAL A 138 6.09 8.34 8.17
C VAL A 138 6.02 9.52 7.20
N ARG A 139 7.07 10.35 7.14
CA ARG A 139 7.15 11.49 6.20
C ARG A 139 7.22 11.04 4.75
N LEU A 140 7.89 9.94 4.42
CA LEU A 140 7.93 9.41 3.06
C LEU A 140 6.56 8.86 2.61
N LEU A 141 5.85 8.17 3.51
CA LEU A 141 4.48 7.70 3.23
C LEU A 141 3.50 8.88 3.14
N GLY A 142 3.65 9.88 4.01
CA GLY A 142 2.88 11.12 3.91
C GLY A 142 3.19 11.92 2.65
N TRP A 143 4.45 11.91 2.18
CA TRP A 143 4.82 12.49 0.88
C TRP A 143 4.12 11.78 -0.27
N MET A 144 3.97 10.46 -0.21
CA MET A 144 3.22 9.72 -1.21
C MET A 144 1.73 10.09 -1.27
N PHE A 145 1.12 10.49 -0.14
CA PHE A 145 -0.22 11.10 -0.18
C PHE A 145 -0.22 12.39 -1.00
N VAL A 146 0.75 13.29 -0.76
CA VAL A 146 0.89 14.55 -1.52
C VAL A 146 1.08 14.28 -3.00
N VAL A 147 1.98 13.36 -3.37
CA VAL A 147 2.22 12.97 -4.77
C VAL A 147 0.94 12.43 -5.40
N THR A 148 0.29 11.46 -4.74
CA THR A 148 -0.90 10.79 -5.29
C THR A 148 -2.07 11.77 -5.43
N ALA A 149 -2.28 12.64 -4.45
CA ALA A 149 -3.29 13.70 -4.51
C ALA A 149 -2.95 14.74 -5.59
N GLY A 150 -1.68 15.14 -5.70
CA GLY A 150 -1.21 16.08 -6.72
C GLY A 150 -1.43 15.56 -8.13
N PHE A 151 -1.07 14.29 -8.41
CA PHE A 151 -1.40 13.63 -9.67
C PHE A 151 -2.91 13.54 -9.90
N GLY A 152 -3.70 13.34 -8.83
CA GLY A 152 -5.15 13.40 -8.92
C GLY A 152 -5.67 14.78 -9.36
N VAL A 153 -5.14 15.86 -8.77
CA VAL A 153 -5.48 17.23 -9.18
C VAL A 153 -5.08 17.47 -10.63
N LEU A 154 -3.87 17.06 -11.03
CA LEU A 154 -3.42 17.15 -12.42
C LEU A 154 -4.33 16.36 -13.37
N ALA A 155 -4.82 15.19 -12.95
CA ALA A 155 -5.75 14.38 -13.73
C ALA A 155 -7.12 15.05 -13.91
N VAL A 156 -7.58 15.82 -12.93
CA VAL A 156 -8.80 16.62 -13.05
C VAL A 156 -8.59 17.80 -14.00
N LEU A 157 -7.41 18.45 -13.96
CA LEU A 157 -7.09 19.62 -14.79
C LEU A 157 -6.71 19.27 -16.23
N MET A 158 -6.03 18.14 -16.43
CA MET A 158 -5.48 17.67 -17.71
C MET A 158 -5.79 16.17 -17.92
N PRO A 159 -7.08 15.80 -18.05
CA PRO A 159 -7.51 14.40 -18.07
C PRO A 159 -7.00 13.60 -19.28
N THR A 160 -6.63 14.27 -20.37
CA THR A 160 -6.14 13.65 -21.60
C THR A 160 -4.62 13.58 -21.68
N LEU A 161 -3.89 14.02 -20.64
CA LEU A 161 -2.44 13.97 -20.65
C LEU A 161 -1.94 12.53 -20.49
N GLU A 162 -1.36 12.03 -21.56
CA GLU A 162 -0.64 10.76 -21.63
C GLU A 162 0.56 10.89 -22.58
N PHE A 163 1.59 10.07 -22.37
CA PHE A 163 2.78 10.10 -23.21
C PHE A 163 3.51 8.75 -23.19
N PRO A 164 4.21 8.37 -24.27
CA PRO A 164 5.00 7.15 -24.27
C PRO A 164 6.19 7.29 -23.32
N SER A 165 6.39 6.29 -22.45
CA SER A 165 7.54 6.29 -21.53
C SER A 165 8.81 5.75 -22.18
N LEU A 166 9.95 5.96 -21.50
CA LEU A 166 11.21 5.32 -21.89
C LEU A 166 11.09 3.78 -21.94
N MET A 167 10.41 3.17 -20.97
CA MET A 167 10.22 1.71 -20.95
C MET A 167 9.34 1.24 -22.11
N GLU A 168 8.32 2.01 -22.50
CA GLU A 168 7.47 1.68 -23.65
C GLU A 168 8.25 1.69 -24.97
N VAL A 169 9.18 2.64 -25.13
CA VAL A 169 10.02 2.75 -26.33
C VAL A 169 11.05 1.61 -26.40
N ILE A 170 11.59 1.17 -25.26
CA ILE A 170 12.60 0.11 -25.18
C ILE A 170 11.98 -1.28 -25.39
N LEU A 171 10.74 -1.50 -24.91
CA LEU A 171 10.13 -2.83 -24.95
C LEU A 171 9.79 -3.27 -26.39
N PRO A 172 9.93 -4.58 -26.70
CA PRO A 172 9.47 -5.13 -27.96
C PRO A 172 8.00 -4.80 -28.24
N LYS A 173 7.69 -4.34 -29.46
CA LYS A 173 6.33 -3.98 -29.88
C LYS A 173 5.31 -5.12 -29.68
N SER A 174 5.76 -6.37 -29.72
CA SER A 174 4.91 -7.54 -29.45
C SER A 174 4.39 -7.58 -28.01
N LEU A 175 5.17 -7.13 -27.02
CA LEU A 175 4.75 -7.08 -25.62
C LEU A 175 3.83 -5.89 -25.35
N VAL A 176 4.17 -4.73 -25.90
CA VAL A 176 3.40 -3.47 -25.71
C VAL A 176 2.01 -3.53 -26.35
N LYS A 177 1.80 -4.38 -27.37
CA LYS A 177 0.47 -4.61 -27.95
C LYS A 177 -0.56 -5.16 -26.95
N THR A 178 -0.12 -5.80 -25.87
CA THR A 178 -1.05 -6.28 -24.85
C THR A 178 -1.51 -5.13 -23.97
N ASN A 179 -2.84 -4.96 -23.83
CA ASN A 179 -3.42 -3.87 -23.01
C ASN A 179 -2.87 -3.87 -21.58
N PHE A 180 -2.61 -5.05 -21.01
CA PHE A 180 -2.02 -5.17 -19.68
C PHE A 180 -0.63 -4.54 -19.60
N VAL A 181 0.30 -4.92 -20.49
CA VAL A 181 1.67 -4.36 -20.48
C VAL A 181 1.63 -2.87 -20.78
N ARG A 182 0.85 -2.44 -21.78
CA ARG A 182 0.68 -1.02 -22.10
C ARG A 182 0.23 -0.21 -20.90
N THR A 183 -0.76 -0.69 -20.14
CA THR A 183 -1.26 -0.01 -18.92
C THR A 183 -0.16 0.16 -17.84
N LEU A 184 0.86 -0.69 -17.82
CA LEU A 184 1.96 -0.61 -16.86
C LEU A 184 3.08 0.34 -17.28
N VAL A 185 3.27 0.52 -18.60
CA VAL A 185 4.41 1.26 -19.16
C VAL A 185 4.01 2.54 -19.90
N HIS A 186 2.72 2.81 -20.08
CA HIS A 186 2.19 4.03 -20.72
C HIS A 186 1.63 4.99 -19.64
N PRO A 187 2.41 6.01 -19.22
CA PRO A 187 1.95 7.04 -18.30
C PRO A 187 0.73 7.78 -18.82
N SER A 188 -0.35 7.73 -18.04
CA SER A 188 -1.57 8.50 -18.26
C SER A 188 -2.09 9.02 -16.92
N LEU A 189 -2.58 10.26 -16.90
CA LEU A 189 -3.10 10.89 -15.67
C LEU A 189 -4.45 10.34 -15.24
N ALA A 190 -5.32 10.00 -16.19
CA ALA A 190 -6.67 9.54 -15.95
C ALA A 190 -7.05 8.37 -16.86
N SER A 191 -7.98 7.54 -16.40
CA SER A 191 -8.71 6.61 -17.26
C SER A 191 -10.14 7.08 -17.39
N SER A 192 -10.68 7.00 -18.59
CA SER A 192 -12.09 7.30 -18.87
C SER A 192 -13.00 6.15 -18.42
N SER A 193 -14.16 6.48 -17.85
CA SER A 193 -15.23 5.52 -17.54
C SER A 193 -16.59 6.17 -17.72
N ASP A 194 -17.59 5.41 -18.14
CA ASP A 194 -18.96 5.89 -18.29
C ASP A 194 -19.85 5.27 -17.20
N PHE A 195 -19.81 5.84 -16.00
CA PHE A 195 -20.64 5.38 -14.87
C PHE A 195 -21.87 6.26 -14.64
N LEU A 196 -21.89 7.44 -15.24
CA LEU A 196 -22.90 8.47 -14.98
C LEU A 196 -23.77 8.71 -16.22
N GLY A 197 -23.68 7.86 -17.24
CA GLY A 197 -24.32 8.06 -18.55
C GLY A 197 -23.57 9.03 -19.46
N TYR A 198 -22.34 9.40 -19.08
CA TYR A 198 -21.38 10.14 -19.88
C TYR A 198 -19.95 9.77 -19.48
N VAL A 199 -19.00 10.01 -20.38
CA VAL A 199 -17.58 9.73 -20.17
C VAL A 199 -16.99 10.68 -19.12
N GLN A 200 -16.61 10.14 -17.98
CA GLN A 200 -15.95 10.85 -16.88
C GLN A 200 -14.49 10.40 -16.74
N PRO A 201 -13.52 11.34 -16.75
CA PRO A 201 -12.14 11.04 -16.40
C PRO A 201 -12.01 10.69 -14.92
N ARG A 202 -11.32 9.59 -14.62
CA ARG A 202 -11.04 9.13 -13.25
C ARG A 202 -9.53 9.12 -13.02
N PRO A 203 -9.01 9.77 -11.96
CA PRO A 203 -7.59 9.74 -11.64
C PRO A 203 -7.02 8.32 -11.58
N THR A 204 -5.86 8.10 -12.18
CA THR A 204 -5.11 6.84 -12.15
C THR A 204 -3.68 7.07 -11.67
N ALA A 205 -3.01 8.10 -12.21
CA ALA A 205 -1.61 8.38 -11.91
C ALA A 205 -1.35 8.64 -10.42
N PRO A 206 -0.21 8.18 -9.88
CA PRO A 206 0.89 7.50 -10.57
C PRO A 206 0.73 5.96 -10.66
N PHE A 207 -0.50 5.46 -10.57
CA PHE A 207 -0.83 4.03 -10.54
C PHE A 207 -1.55 3.59 -11.83
N PRO A 208 -1.57 2.29 -12.15
CA PRO A 208 -2.17 1.81 -13.41
C PRO A 208 -3.70 1.91 -13.46
N TYR A 209 -4.38 1.99 -12.32
CA TYR A 209 -5.85 1.94 -12.24
C TYR A 209 -6.39 2.89 -11.18
N SER A 210 -7.58 3.47 -11.39
CA SER A 210 -8.20 4.38 -10.41
C SER A 210 -8.53 3.70 -9.08
N ASN A 211 -8.74 2.38 -9.11
CA ASN A 211 -8.90 1.58 -7.90
C ASN A 211 -7.57 1.48 -7.13
N ALA A 212 -6.45 1.31 -7.83
CA ALA A 212 -5.11 1.30 -7.22
C ALA A 212 -4.75 2.70 -6.67
N TRP A 213 -5.11 3.76 -7.39
CA TRP A 213 -5.00 5.14 -6.91
C TRP A 213 -5.76 5.35 -5.60
N GLY A 214 -7.04 4.97 -5.56
CA GLY A 214 -7.86 5.10 -4.36
C GLY A 214 -7.34 4.26 -3.19
N ASN A 215 -6.94 3.01 -3.44
CA ASN A 215 -6.34 2.15 -2.42
C ASN A 215 -5.11 2.83 -1.76
N ASN A 216 -4.19 3.36 -2.58
CA ASN A 216 -3.01 4.04 -2.06
C ASN A 216 -3.34 5.35 -1.34
N ILE A 217 -4.30 6.16 -1.83
CA ILE A 217 -4.78 7.36 -1.12
C ILE A 217 -5.26 7.02 0.29
N ALA A 218 -6.11 5.99 0.42
CA ALA A 218 -6.63 5.56 1.72
C ALA A 218 -5.49 5.14 2.66
N LEU A 219 -4.55 4.34 2.17
CA LEU A 219 -3.45 3.81 2.99
C LEU A 219 -2.36 4.85 3.32
N TYR A 220 -2.16 5.88 2.50
CA TYR A 220 -1.21 6.96 2.80
C TYR A 220 -1.78 8.05 3.72
N LEU A 221 -3.11 8.25 3.73
CA LEU A 221 -3.75 9.31 4.50
C LEU A 221 -3.40 9.25 6.00
N PRO A 222 -3.47 8.10 6.72
CA PRO A 222 -3.12 8.07 8.13
C PRO A 222 -1.68 8.51 8.42
N PHE A 223 -0.73 8.18 7.54
CA PHE A 223 0.66 8.62 7.65
C PHE A 223 0.84 10.11 7.31
N PHE A 224 0.09 10.62 6.32
CA PHE A 224 0.04 12.04 6.02
C PHE A 224 -0.49 12.85 7.23
N MET A 225 -1.58 12.39 7.84
CA MET A 225 -2.14 13.01 9.04
C MET A 225 -1.11 13.04 10.17
N LEU A 226 -0.41 11.91 10.40
CA LEU A 226 0.65 11.85 11.40
C LEU A 226 1.85 12.75 11.06
N ALA A 227 2.23 12.85 9.79
CA ALA A 227 3.35 13.69 9.33
C ALA A 227 3.07 15.20 9.46
N CYS A 228 1.84 15.62 9.17
CA CYS A 228 1.41 17.03 9.12
C CYS A 228 0.85 17.54 10.44
N PHE A 229 0.26 16.68 11.27
CA PHE A 229 -0.37 17.09 12.53
C PHE A 229 0.29 16.52 13.78
N GLY A 230 1.22 15.55 13.64
CA GLY A 230 1.99 14.99 14.75
C GLY A 230 3.03 15.94 15.36
N LYS A 231 3.84 15.40 16.28
CA LYS A 231 4.95 16.14 16.92
C LYS A 231 6.00 16.52 15.87
N GLY A 232 6.54 17.73 15.96
CA GLY A 232 7.56 18.23 15.03
C GLY A 232 7.09 18.39 13.58
N ALA A 233 5.81 18.74 13.36
CA ALA A 233 5.27 18.99 12.02
C ALA A 233 5.81 20.28 11.38
N GLY A 234 6.02 21.34 12.18
CA GLY A 234 6.51 22.63 11.68
C GLY A 234 5.56 23.23 10.63
N TRP A 235 6.10 23.70 9.51
CA TRP A 235 5.34 24.28 8.40
C TRP A 235 4.30 23.32 7.79
N ARG A 236 4.51 21.99 7.89
CA ARG A 236 3.59 20.98 7.35
C ARG A 236 2.20 21.03 8.01
N ARG A 237 2.10 21.55 9.23
CA ARG A 237 0.82 21.76 9.91
C ARG A 237 -0.04 22.82 9.22
N LYS A 238 0.59 23.82 8.60
CA LYS A 238 -0.09 24.88 7.86
C LYS A 238 -0.47 24.43 6.44
N LEU A 239 0.41 23.65 5.78
CA LEU A 239 0.13 23.14 4.43
C LEU A 239 -0.79 21.91 4.42
N GLY A 240 -0.88 21.15 5.52
CA GLY A 240 -1.71 19.96 5.65
C GLY A 240 -3.16 20.18 5.19
N PRO A 241 -3.89 21.18 5.72
CA PRO A 241 -5.26 21.48 5.30
C PRO A 241 -5.40 21.81 3.82
N VAL A 242 -4.45 22.54 3.23
CA VAL A 242 -4.48 22.90 1.79
C VAL A 242 -4.42 21.65 0.93
N VAL A 243 -3.54 20.70 1.26
CA VAL A 243 -3.42 19.43 0.54
C VAL A 243 -4.68 18.58 0.72
N LEU A 244 -5.29 18.55 1.92
CA LEU A 244 -6.54 17.81 2.14
C LEU A 244 -7.69 18.36 1.29
N VAL A 245 -7.85 19.68 1.25
CA VAL A 245 -8.86 20.34 0.40
C VAL A 245 -8.60 20.06 -1.08
N ALA A 246 -7.35 20.17 -1.52
CA ALA A 246 -6.97 19.86 -2.89
C ALA A 246 -7.25 18.38 -3.25
N ALA A 247 -7.05 17.45 -2.30
CA ALA A 247 -7.32 16.03 -2.50
C ALA A 247 -8.81 15.70 -2.59
N THR A 248 -9.70 16.50 -1.99
CA THR A 248 -11.16 16.27 -2.02
C THR A 248 -11.70 16.17 -3.45
N PHE A 249 -11.25 17.05 -4.36
CA PHE A 249 -11.69 17.08 -5.76
C PHE A 249 -11.42 15.77 -6.51
N PRO A 250 -10.17 15.29 -6.64
CA PRO A 250 -9.91 14.02 -7.31
C PRO A 250 -10.49 12.82 -6.58
N ILE A 251 -10.65 12.86 -5.25
CA ILE A 251 -11.34 11.79 -4.50
C ILE A 251 -12.79 11.65 -4.97
N ILE A 252 -13.50 12.76 -5.18
CA ILE A 252 -14.89 12.73 -5.64
C ILE A 252 -14.95 12.38 -7.13
N PHE A 253 -14.15 13.01 -7.99
CA PHE A 253 -14.10 12.70 -9.42
C PHE A 253 -13.55 11.30 -9.74
N SER A 254 -12.91 10.62 -8.79
CA SER A 254 -12.54 9.21 -8.94
C SER A 254 -13.76 8.27 -9.03
N LEU A 255 -14.95 8.73 -8.62
CA LEU A 255 -16.19 7.94 -8.55
C LEU A 255 -16.01 6.60 -7.84
N ASN A 256 -15.05 6.55 -6.92
CA ASN A 256 -14.58 5.33 -6.31
C ASN A 256 -15.25 5.11 -4.95
N ARG A 257 -16.41 4.44 -4.96
CA ARG A 257 -17.17 4.14 -3.74
C ARG A 257 -16.36 3.38 -2.69
N GLY A 258 -15.47 2.47 -3.12
CA GLY A 258 -14.60 1.75 -2.19
C GLY A 258 -13.71 2.69 -1.38
N LEU A 259 -13.18 3.73 -2.02
CA LEU A 259 -12.32 4.73 -1.39
C LEU A 259 -13.13 5.54 -0.39
N TRP A 260 -14.32 5.99 -0.78
CA TRP A 260 -15.19 6.78 0.12
C TRP A 260 -15.55 5.99 1.38
N ILE A 261 -15.89 4.70 1.24
CA ILE A 261 -16.17 3.81 2.37
C ILE A 261 -14.92 3.64 3.24
N SER A 262 -13.74 3.42 2.66
CA SER A 262 -12.48 3.32 3.42
C SER A 262 -12.16 4.60 4.19
N LEU A 263 -12.29 5.77 3.57
CA LEU A 263 -12.04 7.06 4.23
C LEU A 263 -13.02 7.31 5.37
N ALA A 264 -14.31 6.99 5.17
CA ALA A 264 -15.33 7.09 6.21
C ALA A 264 -15.00 6.16 7.39
N PHE A 265 -14.62 4.91 7.09
CA PHE A 265 -14.24 3.93 8.09
C PHE A 265 -12.99 4.38 8.88
N ALA A 266 -11.96 4.85 8.18
CA ALA A 266 -10.74 5.39 8.78
C ALA A 266 -11.04 6.56 9.73
N ALA A 267 -11.92 7.48 9.32
CA ALA A 267 -12.34 8.62 10.14
C ALA A 267 -13.10 8.17 11.40
N ILE A 268 -13.99 7.19 11.29
CA ILE A 268 -14.72 6.61 12.43
C ILE A 268 -13.73 5.96 13.41
N TYR A 269 -12.85 5.08 12.92
CA TYR A 269 -11.87 4.41 13.76
C TYR A 269 -10.94 5.42 14.46
N ALA A 270 -10.41 6.40 13.71
CA ALA A 270 -9.57 7.44 14.28
C ALA A 270 -10.31 8.27 15.34
N SER A 271 -11.57 8.64 15.10
CA SER A 271 -12.41 9.38 16.06
C SER A 271 -12.60 8.61 17.35
N VAL A 272 -12.96 7.32 17.27
CA VAL A 272 -13.10 6.44 18.43
C VAL A 272 -11.78 6.34 19.19
N ARG A 273 -10.65 6.15 18.50
CA ARG A 273 -9.33 6.08 19.15
C ARG A 273 -8.92 7.41 19.77
N LEU A 274 -9.23 8.55 19.16
CA LEU A 274 -8.97 9.86 19.76
C LEU A 274 -9.80 10.07 21.03
N ALA A 275 -11.07 9.67 21.03
CA ALA A 275 -11.97 9.72 22.18
C ALA A 275 -11.46 8.84 23.34
N VAL A 276 -11.19 7.55 23.06
CA VAL A 276 -10.71 6.58 24.06
C VAL A 276 -9.35 6.99 24.64
N ASN A 277 -8.48 7.60 23.84
CA ASN A 277 -7.18 8.07 24.30
C ASN A 277 -7.21 9.45 24.99
N GLY A 278 -8.41 10.01 25.28
CA GLY A 278 -8.57 11.29 25.97
C GLY A 278 -8.10 12.52 25.16
N ARG A 279 -7.97 12.39 23.83
CA ARG A 279 -7.46 13.46 22.95
C ARG A 279 -8.58 14.38 22.47
N THR A 280 -9.28 14.98 23.43
CA THR A 280 -10.50 15.77 23.19
C THR A 280 -10.30 16.89 22.18
N ARG A 281 -9.21 17.66 22.27
CA ARG A 281 -8.90 18.75 21.32
C ARG A 281 -8.73 18.25 19.88
N ALA A 282 -8.05 17.11 19.70
CA ALA A 282 -7.84 16.52 18.37
C ALA A 282 -9.15 15.96 17.80
N LEU A 283 -9.98 15.36 18.66
CA LEU A 283 -11.32 14.90 18.30
C LEU A 283 -12.22 16.06 17.88
N GLN A 284 -12.27 17.14 18.68
CA GLN A 284 -13.03 18.35 18.36
C GLN A 284 -12.58 18.97 17.03
N ALA A 285 -11.27 19.04 16.79
CA ALA A 285 -10.75 19.52 15.52
C ALA A 285 -11.16 18.64 14.34
N LEU A 286 -11.12 17.30 14.50
CA LEU A 286 -11.55 16.36 13.47
C LEU A 286 -13.06 16.48 13.19
N VAL A 287 -13.89 16.47 14.23
CA VAL A 287 -15.35 16.62 14.11
C VAL A 287 -15.70 17.98 13.51
N GLY A 288 -15.09 19.06 13.97
CA GLY A 288 -15.29 20.40 13.41
C GLY A 288 -14.90 20.47 11.93
N ALA A 289 -13.77 19.88 11.54
CA ALA A 289 -13.36 19.81 10.14
C ALA A 289 -14.33 18.98 9.28
N LEU A 290 -14.83 17.85 9.79
CA LEU A 290 -15.82 17.02 9.09
C LEU A 290 -17.17 17.72 8.96
N LEU A 291 -17.62 18.46 9.99
CA LEU A 291 -18.87 19.23 9.94
C LEU A 291 -18.78 20.38 8.94
N VAL A 292 -17.74 21.22 9.05
CA VAL A 292 -17.53 22.34 8.12
C VAL A 292 -17.34 21.82 6.70
N GLY A 293 -16.48 20.81 6.52
CA GLY A 293 -16.25 20.18 5.22
C GLY A 293 -17.51 19.53 4.65
N GLY A 294 -18.33 18.89 5.49
CA GLY A 294 -19.61 18.28 5.10
C GLY A 294 -20.64 19.30 4.64
N ILE A 295 -20.77 20.43 5.35
CA ILE A 295 -21.66 21.53 4.96
C ILE A 295 -21.22 22.11 3.61
N VAL A 296 -19.93 22.41 3.46
CA VAL A 296 -19.37 22.91 2.20
C VAL A 296 -19.59 21.91 1.06
N PHE A 297 -19.39 20.63 1.31
CA PHE A 297 -19.57 19.57 0.32
C PHE A 297 -21.03 19.45 -0.15
N VAL A 298 -21.99 19.36 0.77
CA VAL A 298 -23.43 19.27 0.45
C VAL A 298 -23.93 20.52 -0.27
N SER A 299 -23.32 21.67 0.01
CA SER A 299 -23.64 22.94 -0.66
C SER A 299 -22.93 23.12 -2.01
N SER A 300 -22.17 22.12 -2.49
CA SER A 300 -21.38 22.21 -3.73
C SER A 300 -21.87 21.22 -4.81
N PRO A 301 -21.58 21.47 -6.11
CA PRO A 301 -21.92 20.55 -7.20
C PRO A 301 -21.27 19.15 -7.09
N LEU A 302 -20.29 19.00 -6.20
CA LEU A 302 -19.67 17.72 -5.91
C LEU A 302 -20.66 16.75 -5.24
N TYR A 303 -21.64 17.27 -4.51
CA TYR A 303 -22.72 16.46 -3.92
C TYR A 303 -23.53 15.75 -5.01
N ASP A 304 -23.94 16.48 -6.04
CA ASP A 304 -24.73 15.94 -7.16
C ASP A 304 -23.98 14.80 -7.87
N THR A 305 -22.65 14.93 -8.01
CA THR A 305 -21.80 13.87 -8.59
C THR A 305 -21.83 12.60 -7.74
N VAL A 306 -21.82 12.74 -6.41
CA VAL A 306 -21.89 11.61 -5.48
C VAL A 306 -23.28 10.98 -5.48
N VAL A 307 -24.34 11.78 -5.43
CA VAL A 307 -25.73 11.31 -5.49
C VAL A 307 -25.97 10.54 -6.77
N LEU A 308 -25.63 11.13 -7.92
CA LEU A 308 -25.76 10.47 -9.22
C LEU A 308 -25.00 9.14 -9.24
N ARG A 309 -23.78 9.11 -8.69
CA ARG A 309 -23.00 7.86 -8.64
C ARG A 309 -23.61 6.80 -7.72
N VAL A 310 -24.30 7.19 -6.65
CA VAL A 310 -25.02 6.28 -5.74
C VAL A 310 -26.26 5.74 -6.44
N GLU A 311 -27.00 6.59 -7.15
CA GLU A 311 -28.21 6.27 -7.90
C GLU A 311 -27.95 5.52 -9.21
N THR A 312 -26.71 5.54 -9.73
CA THR A 312 -26.26 4.71 -10.87
C THR A 312 -25.31 3.57 -10.44
N PRO A 313 -25.78 2.52 -9.74
CA PRO A 313 -24.96 1.35 -9.46
C PRO A 313 -24.44 0.73 -10.76
N HIS A 314 -23.12 0.55 -10.85
CA HIS A 314 -22.48 -0.14 -11.97
C HIS A 314 -21.71 -1.34 -11.46
N SER A 315 -21.88 -2.49 -12.14
CA SER A 315 -21.08 -3.70 -11.96
C SER A 315 -21.12 -4.32 -10.54
N ASN A 316 -22.17 -4.04 -9.75
CA ASN A 316 -22.35 -4.66 -8.43
C ASN A 316 -22.58 -6.17 -8.55
N ASP A 317 -23.56 -6.56 -9.35
CA ASP A 317 -23.93 -7.97 -9.53
C ASP A 317 -22.79 -8.77 -10.17
N ARG A 318 -22.05 -8.14 -11.09
CA ARG A 318 -20.84 -8.75 -11.66
C ARG A 318 -19.76 -9.01 -10.60
N ARG A 319 -19.57 -8.08 -9.64
CA ARG A 319 -18.58 -8.25 -8.57
C ARG A 319 -19.03 -9.29 -7.54
N ALA A 320 -20.30 -9.28 -7.15
CA ALA A 320 -20.88 -10.30 -6.29
C ALA A 320 -20.78 -11.68 -6.95
N GLY A 321 -21.21 -11.80 -8.21
CA GLY A 321 -21.08 -13.02 -9.00
C GLY A 321 -19.62 -13.48 -9.15
N THR A 322 -18.66 -12.55 -9.37
CA THR A 322 -17.23 -12.92 -9.40
C THR A 322 -16.77 -13.52 -8.06
N ALA A 323 -17.17 -12.93 -6.94
CA ALA A 323 -16.82 -13.42 -5.61
C ALA A 323 -17.42 -14.81 -5.36
N GLU A 324 -18.71 -14.99 -5.67
CA GLU A 324 -19.41 -16.26 -5.55
C GLU A 324 -18.77 -17.35 -6.41
N THR A 325 -18.45 -17.06 -7.68
CA THR A 325 -17.77 -18.02 -8.56
C THR A 325 -16.37 -18.35 -8.06
N VAL A 326 -15.61 -17.39 -7.52
CA VAL A 326 -14.30 -17.69 -6.94
C VAL A 326 -14.43 -18.66 -5.77
N ILE A 327 -15.40 -18.42 -4.88
CA ILE A 327 -15.63 -19.28 -3.71
C ILE A 327 -16.05 -20.69 -4.16
N SER A 328 -16.99 -20.80 -5.10
CA SER A 328 -17.46 -22.11 -5.58
C SER A 328 -16.36 -22.89 -6.28
N VAL A 329 -15.59 -22.24 -7.16
CA VAL A 329 -14.47 -22.84 -7.89
C VAL A 329 -13.37 -23.32 -6.94
N ALA A 330 -13.02 -22.52 -5.93
CA ALA A 330 -12.06 -22.91 -4.90
C ALA A 330 -12.60 -24.09 -4.08
N ALA A 331 -13.85 -24.02 -3.62
CA ALA A 331 -14.48 -25.04 -2.78
C ALA A 331 -14.57 -26.41 -3.47
N GLN A 332 -14.95 -26.43 -4.75
CA GLN A 332 -15.16 -27.68 -5.50
C GLN A 332 -13.85 -28.29 -6.01
N GLY A 333 -12.87 -27.46 -6.40
CA GLY A 333 -11.67 -27.95 -7.07
C GLY A 333 -10.42 -28.02 -6.20
N SER A 334 -10.13 -27.00 -5.40
CA SER A 334 -8.95 -26.99 -4.51
C SER A 334 -9.15 -26.09 -3.28
N PRO A 335 -9.95 -26.52 -2.30
CA PRO A 335 -10.32 -25.69 -1.15
C PRO A 335 -9.14 -25.40 -0.21
N ILE A 336 -8.18 -26.33 -0.16
CA ILE A 336 -7.07 -26.30 0.82
C ILE A 336 -5.91 -25.47 0.28
N LEU A 337 -5.36 -25.84 -0.89
CA LEU A 337 -4.17 -25.22 -1.46
C LEU A 337 -4.50 -24.09 -2.46
N GLY A 338 -5.67 -24.12 -3.08
CA GLY A 338 -6.01 -23.23 -4.18
C GLY A 338 -5.28 -23.58 -5.47
N PHE A 339 -5.39 -22.70 -6.45
CA PHE A 339 -4.96 -22.93 -7.83
C PHE A 339 -3.62 -22.29 -8.20
N GLY A 340 -2.94 -21.66 -7.23
CA GLY A 340 -1.65 -20.97 -7.38
C GLY A 340 -1.69 -19.68 -8.20
N THR A 341 -2.50 -19.62 -9.25
CA THR A 341 -2.59 -18.49 -10.17
C THR A 341 -4.04 -18.17 -10.56
N THR A 342 -4.31 -17.05 -11.26
CA THR A 342 -5.67 -16.69 -11.72
C THR A 342 -6.20 -17.71 -12.71
N ARG A 343 -7.52 -17.68 -12.96
CA ARG A 343 -8.17 -18.52 -13.96
C ARG A 343 -9.04 -17.70 -14.90
N THR A 344 -9.02 -18.04 -16.18
CA THR A 344 -9.95 -17.44 -17.16
C THR A 344 -11.27 -18.19 -17.06
N MET A 345 -12.36 -17.47 -16.80
CA MET A 345 -13.69 -18.06 -16.72
C MET A 345 -14.12 -18.58 -18.12
N GLN A 346 -14.88 -19.68 -18.18
CA GLN A 346 -15.55 -20.06 -19.43
C GLN A 346 -16.81 -19.21 -19.60
N GLY A 347 -17.01 -18.64 -20.78
CA GLY A 347 -18.17 -17.78 -21.04
C GLY A 347 -18.04 -16.38 -20.41
N SER A 348 -19.20 -15.77 -20.18
CA SER A 348 -19.39 -14.48 -19.53
C SER A 348 -20.48 -14.59 -18.47
N PHE A 349 -20.62 -13.57 -17.59
CA PHE A 349 -21.68 -13.54 -16.57
C PHE A 349 -23.11 -13.55 -17.13
N SER A 350 -23.29 -13.26 -18.41
CA SER A 350 -24.59 -13.20 -19.08
C SER A 350 -24.82 -14.33 -20.09
N SER A 351 -23.78 -15.05 -20.50
CA SER A 351 -23.90 -16.15 -21.48
C SER A 351 -22.66 -17.04 -21.50
N LEU A 352 -22.87 -18.36 -21.60
CA LEU A 352 -21.83 -19.37 -21.78
C LEU A 352 -21.08 -19.24 -23.12
N ALA A 353 -21.72 -18.65 -24.14
CA ALA A 353 -21.09 -18.34 -25.43
C ALA A 353 -20.43 -16.96 -25.46
N GLY A 354 -20.56 -16.17 -24.39
CA GLY A 354 -19.96 -14.85 -24.30
C GLY A 354 -18.45 -14.94 -24.08
N GLY A 355 -17.67 -14.17 -24.84
CA GLY A 355 -16.22 -14.22 -24.77
C GLY A 355 -15.57 -12.97 -25.35
N GLU A 356 -14.25 -12.93 -25.31
CA GLU A 356 -13.48 -11.83 -25.89
C GLU A 356 -13.61 -11.91 -27.41
N THR A 357 -14.11 -10.85 -28.03
CA THR A 357 -14.18 -10.72 -29.49
C THR A 357 -13.39 -9.50 -29.93
N ALA A 358 -12.99 -9.46 -31.20
CA ALA A 358 -12.32 -8.28 -31.78
C ALA A 358 -13.21 -7.01 -31.70
N ALA A 359 -14.53 -7.17 -31.63
CA ALA A 359 -15.48 -6.07 -31.50
C ALA A 359 -15.77 -5.69 -30.04
N CYS A 360 -15.58 -6.60 -29.08
CA CYS A 360 -15.88 -6.36 -27.67
C CYS A 360 -14.96 -7.17 -26.75
N HIS A 361 -13.85 -6.55 -26.35
CA HIS A 361 -12.94 -7.16 -25.38
C HIS A 361 -13.56 -7.26 -23.97
N GLN A 362 -14.52 -6.38 -23.64
CA GLN A 362 -15.20 -6.38 -22.33
C GLN A 362 -16.36 -7.38 -22.22
N CYS A 363 -16.65 -8.12 -23.29
CA CYS A 363 -17.69 -9.14 -23.32
C CYS A 363 -17.22 -10.46 -22.67
N ALA A 364 -15.90 -10.65 -22.49
CA ALA A 364 -15.36 -11.69 -21.62
C ALA A 364 -15.52 -11.30 -20.14
N ALA A 365 -15.80 -12.30 -19.29
CA ALA A 365 -15.63 -12.09 -17.85
C ALA A 365 -14.13 -11.83 -17.53
N PRO A 366 -13.80 -10.85 -16.66
CA PRO A 366 -12.44 -10.67 -16.21
C PRO A 366 -11.92 -11.96 -15.55
N PRO A 367 -10.60 -12.25 -15.64
CA PRO A 367 -10.05 -13.44 -15.03
C PRO A 367 -10.36 -13.51 -13.52
N LEU A 368 -10.78 -14.69 -13.05
CA LEU A 368 -10.99 -14.99 -11.65
C LEU A 368 -9.72 -14.69 -10.84
N GLY A 369 -9.87 -13.95 -9.75
CA GLY A 369 -8.76 -13.52 -8.89
C GLY A 369 -8.12 -12.17 -9.28
N THR A 370 -8.76 -11.38 -10.15
CA THR A 370 -8.31 -10.01 -10.52
C THR A 370 -9.18 -8.89 -9.93
N GLN A 371 -10.35 -9.21 -9.38
CA GLN A 371 -11.34 -8.23 -8.90
C GLN A 371 -11.42 -8.18 -7.37
N GLY A 372 -10.29 -7.98 -6.70
CA GLY A 372 -10.20 -7.99 -5.24
C GLY A 372 -9.14 -8.95 -4.73
N PHE A 373 -8.32 -8.50 -3.79
CA PHE A 373 -7.26 -9.32 -3.21
C PHE A 373 -7.81 -10.50 -2.39
N MET A 374 -8.94 -10.32 -1.70
CA MET A 374 -9.58 -11.38 -0.92
C MET A 374 -9.92 -12.58 -1.80
N TRP A 375 -10.57 -12.32 -2.93
CA TRP A 375 -10.96 -13.36 -3.87
C TRP A 375 -9.74 -13.98 -4.55
N ARG A 376 -8.69 -13.19 -4.82
CA ARG A 376 -7.42 -13.77 -5.25
C ARG A 376 -6.84 -14.73 -4.21
N LEU A 377 -6.81 -14.37 -2.93
CA LEU A 377 -6.28 -15.25 -1.88
C LEU A 377 -7.03 -16.57 -1.85
N VAL A 378 -8.37 -16.53 -1.86
CA VAL A 378 -9.20 -17.73 -1.88
C VAL A 378 -8.89 -18.59 -3.10
N LEU A 379 -8.84 -17.99 -4.29
CA LEU A 379 -8.58 -18.72 -5.52
C LEU A 379 -7.16 -19.32 -5.57
N THR A 380 -6.15 -18.55 -5.19
CA THR A 380 -4.74 -18.90 -5.43
C THR A 380 -4.10 -19.67 -4.29
N THR A 381 -4.59 -19.50 -3.06
CA THR A 381 -4.01 -20.10 -1.85
C THR A 381 -5.01 -20.93 -1.04
N GLY A 382 -6.24 -21.07 -1.54
CA GLY A 382 -7.31 -21.78 -0.85
C GLY A 382 -7.76 -21.04 0.42
N PHE A 383 -8.67 -21.67 1.16
CA PHE A 383 -9.14 -21.13 2.43
C PHE A 383 -8.04 -21.12 3.50
N VAL A 384 -7.15 -22.12 3.49
CA VAL A 384 -6.05 -22.20 4.46
C VAL A 384 -5.07 -21.05 4.30
N GLY A 385 -4.56 -20.82 3.09
CA GLY A 385 -3.66 -19.69 2.83
C GLY A 385 -4.34 -18.33 3.11
N THR A 386 -5.61 -18.20 2.76
CA THR A 386 -6.40 -17.01 3.09
C THR A 386 -6.46 -16.75 4.59
N ILE A 387 -6.78 -17.77 5.40
CA ILE A 387 -6.84 -17.66 6.86
C ILE A 387 -5.47 -17.32 7.44
N LEU A 388 -4.38 -17.92 6.95
CA LEU A 388 -3.03 -17.61 7.40
C LEU A 388 -2.65 -16.14 7.12
N CYS A 389 -2.94 -15.65 5.91
CA CYS A 389 -2.71 -14.27 5.53
C CYS A 389 -3.53 -13.30 6.40
N LEU A 390 -4.84 -13.50 6.50
CA LEU A 390 -5.72 -12.63 7.28
C LEU A 390 -5.44 -12.72 8.78
N GLY A 391 -5.09 -13.90 9.28
CA GLY A 391 -4.68 -14.14 10.66
C GLY A 391 -3.45 -13.32 11.03
N PHE A 392 -2.47 -13.21 10.12
CA PHE A 392 -1.31 -12.34 10.32
C PHE A 392 -1.70 -10.86 10.47
N PHE A 393 -2.59 -10.36 9.61
CA PHE A 393 -3.11 -9.00 9.69
C PHE A 393 -3.91 -8.77 10.98
N ALA A 394 -4.76 -9.73 11.37
CA ALA A 394 -5.56 -9.67 12.57
C ALA A 394 -4.69 -9.64 13.84
N VAL A 395 -3.70 -10.53 13.95
CA VAL A 395 -2.76 -10.55 15.09
C VAL A 395 -1.97 -9.24 15.17
N SER A 396 -1.49 -8.73 14.03
CA SER A 396 -0.76 -7.46 13.96
C SER A 396 -1.63 -6.28 14.42
N PHE A 397 -2.90 -6.24 14.00
CA PHE A 397 -3.87 -5.23 14.42
C PHE A 397 -4.19 -5.34 15.91
N LEU A 398 -4.65 -6.51 16.37
CA LEU A 398 -5.16 -6.71 17.74
C LEU A 398 -4.11 -6.40 18.81
N ARG A 399 -2.83 -6.68 18.53
CA ARG A 399 -1.73 -6.40 19.45
C ARG A 399 -1.57 -4.91 19.76
N ARG A 400 -1.89 -4.03 18.80
CA ARG A 400 -1.70 -2.57 18.91
C ARG A 400 -3.00 -1.78 18.92
N ALA A 401 -4.15 -2.43 18.70
CA ALA A 401 -5.45 -1.79 18.61
C ALA A 401 -5.82 -0.97 19.88
N ARG A 402 -5.29 -1.34 21.05
CA ARG A 402 -5.50 -0.62 22.32
C ARG A 402 -4.43 0.43 22.63
N GLY A 403 -3.35 0.52 21.84
CA GLY A 403 -2.23 1.43 22.08
C GLY A 403 -2.60 2.92 21.94
N PRO A 404 -2.15 3.81 22.87
CA PRO A 404 -2.43 5.24 22.81
C PRO A 404 -1.44 6.04 21.93
N ASN A 405 -0.41 5.37 21.41
CA ASN A 405 0.62 5.99 20.56
C ASN A 405 0.00 6.39 19.21
N PRO A 406 0.20 7.64 18.72
CA PRO A 406 -0.29 8.07 17.41
C PRO A 406 0.13 7.17 16.25
N LEU A 407 1.35 6.61 16.34
CA LEU A 407 1.85 5.68 15.34
C LEU A 407 1.02 4.39 15.30
N ASP A 408 0.65 3.85 16.46
CA ASP A 408 -0.16 2.64 16.56
C ASP A 408 -1.55 2.88 15.98
N VAL A 409 -2.18 4.03 16.29
CA VAL A 409 -3.47 4.41 15.72
C VAL A 409 -3.38 4.52 14.19
N ALA A 410 -2.36 5.21 13.66
CA ALA A 410 -2.18 5.34 12.21
C ALA A 410 -1.97 3.99 11.53
N CYS A 411 -1.07 3.16 12.06
CA CYS A 411 -0.79 1.84 11.50
C CYS A 411 -2.00 0.89 11.60
N CYS A 412 -2.74 0.89 12.72
CA CYS A 412 -3.98 0.12 12.86
C CYS A 412 -5.06 0.60 11.88
N THR A 413 -5.17 1.91 11.65
CA THR A 413 -6.07 2.47 10.63
C THR A 413 -5.72 1.92 9.25
N VAL A 414 -4.43 1.93 8.89
CA VAL A 414 -3.93 1.40 7.60
C VAL A 414 -4.21 -0.10 7.45
N LEU A 415 -4.01 -0.91 8.49
CA LEU A 415 -4.30 -2.34 8.41
C LEU A 415 -5.80 -2.61 8.23
N LEU A 416 -6.63 -1.85 8.91
CA LEU A 416 -8.07 -2.01 8.80
C LEU A 416 -8.53 -1.60 7.39
N ASP A 417 -8.11 -0.43 6.92
CA ASP A 417 -8.40 0.01 5.54
C ASP A 417 -7.87 -0.97 4.51
N ALA A 418 -6.67 -1.54 4.71
CA ALA A 418 -6.12 -2.55 3.82
C ALA A 418 -7.03 -3.78 3.74
N VAL A 419 -7.46 -4.33 4.88
CA VAL A 419 -8.35 -5.51 4.91
C VAL A 419 -9.71 -5.20 4.29
N LEU A 420 -10.29 -4.03 4.57
CA LEU A 420 -11.52 -3.57 3.92
C LEU A 420 -11.33 -3.47 2.39
N CYS A 421 -10.22 -2.88 1.96
CA CYS A 421 -9.85 -2.77 0.55
C CYS A 421 -9.64 -4.13 -0.11
N PHE A 422 -9.27 -5.20 0.61
CA PHE A 422 -9.05 -6.52 0.00
C PHE A 422 -10.29 -7.08 -0.69
N PHE A 423 -11.48 -6.73 -0.23
CA PHE A 423 -12.74 -7.18 -0.83
C PHE A 423 -13.04 -6.49 -2.17
N VAL A 424 -12.49 -5.30 -2.39
CA VAL A 424 -12.89 -4.40 -3.49
C VAL A 424 -11.75 -4.15 -4.48
N TYR A 425 -10.51 -4.17 -4.00
CA TYR A 425 -9.32 -3.81 -4.76
C TYR A 425 -8.32 -4.95 -4.83
N ASP A 426 -7.64 -5.00 -5.98
CA ASP A 426 -6.39 -5.70 -6.10
C ASP A 426 -5.29 -4.95 -5.32
N SER A 427 -5.07 -5.36 -4.07
CA SER A 427 -4.14 -4.69 -3.16
C SER A 427 -2.69 -5.19 -3.24
N LEU A 428 -2.40 -6.30 -3.93
CA LEU A 428 -1.03 -6.84 -4.01
C LEU A 428 -0.19 -5.97 -4.94
N GLY A 429 0.63 -5.11 -4.35
CA GLY A 429 1.37 -4.06 -5.04
C GLY A 429 1.82 -3.00 -4.03
N SER A 430 1.84 -1.74 -4.46
CA SER A 430 2.20 -0.58 -3.62
C SER A 430 1.34 -0.43 -2.34
N ALA A 431 0.05 -0.77 -2.43
CA ALA A 431 -0.86 -0.74 -1.28
C ALA A 431 -0.46 -1.77 -0.21
N MET A 432 -0.32 -3.04 -0.59
CA MET A 432 0.20 -4.09 0.30
C MET A 432 1.61 -3.76 0.83
N PHE A 433 2.48 -3.20 0.00
CA PHE A 433 3.81 -2.75 0.40
C PHE A 433 3.73 -1.73 1.55
N THR A 434 2.78 -0.79 1.46
CA THR A 434 2.51 0.20 2.51
C THR A 434 1.94 -0.43 3.77
N ALA A 435 0.99 -1.35 3.64
CA ALA A 435 0.43 -2.09 4.78
C ALA A 435 1.52 -2.90 5.52
N MET A 436 2.42 -3.54 4.78
CA MET A 436 3.55 -4.30 5.33
C MET A 436 4.61 -3.39 5.99
N ILE A 437 4.85 -2.19 5.45
CA ILE A 437 5.64 -1.17 6.15
C ILE A 437 4.97 -0.77 7.46
N ALA A 438 3.64 -0.63 7.51
CA ALA A 438 2.92 -0.31 8.74
C ALA A 438 3.14 -1.38 9.83
N ILE A 439 3.10 -2.66 9.48
CA ILE A 439 3.45 -3.77 10.40
C ILE A 439 4.91 -3.66 10.85
N GLY A 440 5.83 -3.37 9.92
CA GLY A 440 7.25 -3.15 10.23
C GLY A 440 7.45 -1.98 11.21
N LEU A 441 6.70 -0.89 11.06
CA LEU A 441 6.71 0.25 11.98
C LEU A 441 6.16 -0.12 13.36
N MET A 442 5.09 -0.91 13.43
CA MET A 442 4.53 -1.40 14.69
C MET A 442 5.50 -2.33 15.45
N ALA A 443 6.28 -3.12 14.74
CA ALA A 443 7.32 -3.97 15.33
C ALA A 443 8.44 -3.16 15.99
N ARG A 444 8.73 -1.93 15.51
CA ARG A 444 9.72 -1.05 16.15
C ARG A 444 9.35 -0.64 17.57
N SER A 445 8.06 -0.58 17.87
CA SER A 445 7.56 -0.24 19.20
C SER A 445 7.86 -1.33 20.25
N ASP A 446 8.23 -2.55 19.83
CA ASP A 446 8.68 -3.63 20.71
C ASP A 446 10.21 -3.62 20.94
N LEU A 447 10.97 -2.79 20.20
CA LEU A 447 12.43 -2.75 20.33
C LEU A 447 12.87 -2.02 21.60
N PRO A 448 13.96 -2.44 22.26
CA PRO A 448 14.58 -1.66 23.33
C PRO A 448 14.97 -0.25 22.86
N PRO A 449 14.98 0.76 23.74
CA PRO A 449 15.33 2.15 23.39
C PRO A 449 16.67 2.29 22.65
N GLU A 450 17.69 1.52 23.03
CA GLU A 450 19.04 1.48 22.47
C GLU A 450 19.10 0.98 21.01
N ASP A 451 18.06 0.29 20.56
CA ASP A 451 17.91 -0.22 19.19
C ASP A 451 17.06 0.68 18.29
N ARG A 452 16.57 1.80 18.84
CA ARG A 452 15.85 2.83 18.09
C ARG A 452 16.83 3.93 17.71
N ALA A 453 16.60 4.57 16.56
CA ALA A 453 17.36 5.74 16.19
C ALA A 453 17.25 6.75 17.32
N PRO A 454 18.35 7.45 17.68
CA PRO A 454 18.24 8.58 18.57
C PRO A 454 17.12 9.46 18.02
N VAL A 455 16.04 9.62 18.80
CA VAL A 455 15.15 10.75 18.56
C VAL A 455 16.10 11.93 18.53
N ASP A 456 16.03 12.80 17.51
CA ASP A 456 16.76 14.07 17.53
C ASP A 456 16.49 14.68 18.91
N LEU A 457 17.43 14.50 19.84
CA LEU A 457 17.49 15.20 21.09
C LEU A 457 17.89 16.58 20.62
N ALA A 458 16.91 17.34 20.14
CA ALA A 458 16.99 18.76 20.34
C ALA A 458 17.31 18.91 21.84
N PRO A 459 18.41 19.60 22.20
CA PRO A 459 18.78 19.75 23.58
C PRO A 459 17.69 20.57 24.26
N GLU A 460 16.69 19.90 24.81
CA GLU A 460 15.70 20.49 25.68
C GLU A 460 16.40 20.58 27.05
N ASN A 461 16.96 21.76 27.30
CA ASN A 461 17.41 22.24 28.61
C ASN A 461 18.65 21.56 29.22
N LEU A 462 19.83 21.88 28.68
CA LEU A 462 21.03 22.09 29.51
C LEU A 462 21.24 23.59 29.69
N VAL A 463 20.32 24.24 30.43
CA VAL A 463 20.68 25.44 31.19
C VAL A 463 20.91 24.93 32.60
N PRO A 464 22.15 24.89 33.11
CA PRO A 464 22.34 24.75 34.54
C PRO A 464 21.60 25.92 35.18
N LYS A 465 20.61 25.62 36.02
CA LYS A 465 20.17 26.59 37.02
C LYS A 465 21.38 26.80 37.91
N GLU A 466 22.17 27.82 37.58
CA GLU A 466 23.10 28.38 38.56
C GLU A 466 22.26 28.88 39.73
N VAL A 467 22.50 28.23 40.86
CA VAL A 467 22.14 28.70 42.18
C VAL A 467 23.03 29.90 42.47
N THR A 468 22.43 31.09 42.54
CA THR A 468 22.93 32.24 43.29
C THR A 468 21.67 32.91 43.86
N ALA A 469 21.38 32.67 45.15
CA ALA A 469 21.85 33.45 46.30
C ALA A 469 21.18 34.82 46.35
#